data_AF-A0A4C2E3H7-F1
#
_entry.id   AF-A0A4C2E3H7-F1
#
_cell.length_a   1.000
_cell.length_b   1.000
_cell.length_c   1.000
_cell.angle_alpha   90.00
_cell.angle_beta   90.00
_cell.angle_gamma   90.00
#
_symmetry.space_group_name_H-M   'P 1'
#
loop_
_entity.id
_entity.type
_entity.pdbx_description
1 polymer ?
#
loop_
_entity_poly.entity_id
_entity_poly.type
_entity_poly.pdbx_seq_one_letter_code
_entity_poly.pdbx_strand_id
1 'polypeptide(L)'
;MQTDSSEGNGINYSELFGQLINKNGEMNDTVASFLYYMFPRELFIRALSLIESCNMFIYVLVPSSVNNETNQTLKCLESFDLVNSIYDDAGLHRLIVKPSDENIPIYVDLNNWMCSCHEYTDLMLGQLNHVHSGNLATSLLKDIDDSQKFQEDRFAQLDAHSLSMQRYIHSEKLNCPHLLAYSILLRSSTRILLHFLERGQILLIQINNMDEWLKLHINVVE
;
A
#
# COMPACT_ATOMS: atom_id res chain seq x y z
N MET A 1 21.98 -9.11 -35.28
CA MET A 1 22.74 -8.56 -34.14
C MET A 1 21.73 -8.13 -33.12
N GLN A 2 21.59 -8.93 -32.07
CA GLN A 2 20.82 -8.59 -30.89
C GLN A 2 21.48 -7.37 -30.25
N THR A 3 20.75 -6.27 -30.15
CA THR A 3 21.07 -5.21 -29.21
C THR A 3 20.52 -5.66 -27.88
N ASP A 4 21.39 -6.25 -27.06
CA ASP A 4 21.20 -6.29 -25.62
C ASP A 4 21.00 -4.85 -25.15
N SER A 5 19.75 -4.47 -24.96
CA SER A 5 19.39 -3.27 -24.23
C SER A 5 19.80 -3.52 -22.79
N SER A 6 20.90 -2.89 -22.40
CA SER A 6 21.31 -2.67 -21.01
C SER A 6 20.10 -2.55 -20.09
N GLU A 7 19.83 -3.59 -19.29
CA GLU A 7 18.85 -3.58 -18.20
C GLU A 7 19.31 -2.54 -17.18
N GLY A 8 18.91 -1.28 -17.40
CA GLY A 8 19.08 -0.23 -16.41
C GLY A 8 18.34 -0.64 -15.14
N ASN A 9 18.99 -0.44 -13.98
CA ASN A 9 18.35 -0.55 -12.68
C ASN A 9 16.96 0.12 -12.76
N GLY A 10 15.90 -0.68 -12.60
CA GLY A 10 14.55 -0.16 -12.51
C GLY A 10 14.49 0.88 -11.39
N ILE A 11 13.67 1.92 -11.57
CA ILE A 11 13.51 2.96 -10.55
C ILE A 11 12.94 2.32 -9.29
N ASN A 12 13.61 2.52 -8.14
CA ASN A 12 13.12 2.07 -6.85
C ASN A 12 12.07 3.07 -6.33
N TYR A 13 10.80 2.72 -6.47
CA TYR A 13 9.70 3.59 -6.06
C TYR A 13 9.61 3.74 -4.54
N SER A 14 9.90 2.67 -3.79
CA SER A 14 9.89 2.70 -2.31
C SER A 14 10.88 3.72 -1.75
N GLU A 15 12.09 3.76 -2.32
CA GLU A 15 13.09 4.75 -1.95
C GLU A 15 12.63 6.17 -2.33
N LEU A 16 12.10 6.34 -3.55
CA LEU A 16 11.62 7.63 -4.04
C LEU A 16 10.48 8.19 -3.19
N PHE A 17 9.51 7.35 -2.81
CA PHE A 17 8.44 7.72 -1.87
C PHE A 17 9.00 8.09 -0.50
N GLY A 18 10.05 7.41 -0.03
CA GLY A 18 10.73 7.73 1.23
C GLY A 18 11.38 9.11 1.26
N GLN A 19 11.70 9.65 0.08
CA GLN A 19 12.28 10.99 -0.11
C GLN A 19 11.22 12.09 -0.33
N LEU A 20 9.93 11.73 -0.41
CA LEU A 20 8.85 12.68 -0.66
C LEU A 20 8.74 13.74 0.44
N ILE A 21 8.97 13.35 1.69
CA ILE A 21 9.02 14.26 2.84
C ILE A 21 10.46 14.35 3.34
N ASN A 22 10.97 15.58 3.41
CA ASN A 22 12.32 15.86 3.88
C ASN A 22 12.42 15.73 5.42
N LYS A 23 13.63 15.89 5.97
CA LYS A 23 13.85 15.79 7.42
C LYS A 23 13.15 16.87 8.24
N ASN A 24 12.72 17.96 7.60
CA ASN A 24 12.02 19.07 8.24
C ASN A 24 10.49 18.88 8.21
N GLY A 25 10.00 17.79 7.61
CA GLY A 25 8.57 17.56 7.43
C GLY A 25 7.95 18.37 6.29
N GLU A 26 8.75 18.87 5.36
CA GLU A 26 8.28 19.58 4.18
C GLU A 26 8.33 18.67 2.96
N MET A 27 7.44 18.94 2.00
CA MET A 27 7.41 18.21 0.74
C MET A 27 8.67 18.51 -0.08
N ASN A 28 9.28 17.47 -0.64
CA ASN A 28 10.36 17.61 -1.59
C ASN A 28 9.78 17.84 -2.98
N ASP A 29 9.66 19.11 -3.39
CA ASP A 29 9.06 19.52 -4.66
C ASP A 29 9.74 18.88 -5.88
N THR A 30 11.04 18.59 -5.80
CA THR A 30 11.76 17.92 -6.88
C THR A 30 11.26 16.49 -7.05
N VAL A 31 11.20 15.73 -5.95
CA VAL A 31 10.69 14.35 -5.94
C VAL A 31 9.21 14.31 -6.31
N ALA A 32 8.40 15.22 -5.77
CA ALA A 32 6.98 15.34 -6.11
C ALA A 32 6.77 15.61 -7.61
N SER A 33 7.59 16.49 -8.21
CA SER A 33 7.56 16.77 -9.64
C SER A 33 7.94 15.53 -10.47
N PHE A 34 8.94 14.76 -10.04
CA PHE A 34 9.28 13.50 -10.72
C PHE A 34 8.11 12.50 -10.65
N LEU A 35 7.57 12.27 -9.45
CA LEU A 35 6.45 11.36 -9.24
C LEU A 35 5.20 11.74 -10.04
N TYR A 36 4.96 13.04 -10.22
CA TYR A 36 3.88 13.55 -11.08
C TYR A 36 3.98 13.04 -12.53
N TYR A 37 5.18 13.04 -13.12
CA TYR A 37 5.38 12.57 -14.50
C TYR A 37 5.47 11.04 -14.62
N MET A 38 5.74 10.33 -13.53
CA MET A 38 5.90 8.89 -13.54
C MET A 38 4.58 8.12 -13.52
N PHE A 39 3.52 8.68 -12.92
CA PHE A 39 2.23 8.02 -12.82
C PHE A 39 1.21 8.64 -13.79
N PRO A 40 0.60 7.84 -14.68
CA PRO A 40 -0.36 8.36 -15.66
C PRO A 40 -1.67 8.79 -14.99
N ARG A 41 -2.55 9.45 -15.74
CA ARG A 41 -3.93 9.77 -15.31
C ARG A 41 -4.00 10.59 -14.00
N GLU A 42 -3.01 11.44 -13.80
CA GLU A 42 -2.89 12.29 -12.60
C GLU A 42 -2.91 11.47 -11.29
N LEU A 43 -2.55 10.18 -11.36
CA LEU A 43 -2.65 9.24 -10.24
C LEU A 43 -1.91 9.75 -9.01
N PHE A 44 -0.72 10.33 -9.18
CA PHE A 44 0.07 10.85 -8.08
C PHE A 44 -0.62 12.02 -7.35
N ILE A 45 -1.16 13.00 -8.09
CA ILE A 45 -1.90 14.13 -7.48
C ILE A 45 -3.13 13.60 -6.75
N ARG A 46 -3.89 12.71 -7.38
CA ARG A 46 -5.09 12.12 -6.78
C ARG A 46 -4.77 11.34 -5.50
N ALA A 47 -3.67 10.58 -5.49
CA ALA A 47 -3.19 9.87 -4.31
C ALA A 47 -2.77 10.83 -3.20
N LEU A 48 -2.06 11.92 -3.53
CA LEU A 48 -1.63 12.91 -2.57
C LEU A 48 -2.82 13.69 -1.98
N SER A 49 -3.76 14.13 -2.81
CA SER A 49 -5.01 14.73 -2.34
C SER A 49 -5.79 13.80 -1.42
N LEU A 50 -5.76 12.50 -1.68
CA LEU A 50 -6.39 11.51 -0.80
C LEU A 50 -5.70 11.44 0.56
N ILE A 51 -4.38 11.41 0.60
CA ILE A 51 -3.60 11.46 1.84
C ILE A 51 -3.95 12.71 2.65
N GLU A 52 -4.10 13.86 1.98
CA GLU A 52 -4.41 15.14 2.62
C GLU A 52 -5.88 15.30 3.03
N SER A 53 -6.78 14.44 2.54
CA SER A 53 -8.23 14.56 2.73
C SER A 53 -8.77 14.13 4.09
N CYS A 54 -7.93 13.60 4.98
CA CYS A 54 -8.31 13.06 6.29
C CYS A 54 -9.32 11.88 6.24
N ASN A 55 -9.45 11.24 5.09
CA ASN A 55 -10.41 10.16 4.85
C ASN A 55 -9.78 8.75 4.82
N MET A 56 -8.49 8.64 5.10
CA MET A 56 -7.75 7.38 5.09
C MET A 56 -7.55 6.85 6.51
N PHE A 57 -7.92 5.59 6.70
CA PHE A 57 -7.89 4.90 7.98
C PHE A 57 -7.03 3.65 7.88
N ILE A 58 -6.29 3.37 8.95
CA ILE A 58 -5.55 2.13 9.15
C ILE A 58 -6.09 1.53 10.45
N TYR A 59 -6.82 0.43 10.35
CA TYR A 59 -7.31 -0.31 11.50
C TYR A 59 -6.35 -1.45 11.80
N VAL A 60 -5.94 -1.60 13.06
CA VAL A 60 -5.05 -2.69 13.48
C VAL A 60 -5.74 -3.51 14.55
N LEU A 61 -5.87 -4.82 14.33
CA LEU A 61 -6.40 -5.74 15.32
C LEU A 61 -5.31 -6.06 16.35
N VAL A 62 -5.52 -5.67 17.60
CA VAL A 62 -4.63 -5.99 18.72
C VAL A 62 -5.37 -7.00 19.62
N PRO A 63 -5.13 -8.32 19.44
CA PRO A 63 -5.85 -9.32 20.22
C PRO A 63 -5.52 -9.18 21.70
N SER A 64 -6.55 -9.13 22.54
CA SER A 64 -6.44 -8.88 23.98
C SER A 64 -5.74 -10.01 24.77
N SER A 65 -5.29 -11.07 24.10
CA SER A 65 -4.73 -12.30 24.68
C SER A 65 -3.21 -12.27 24.95
N VAL A 66 -2.51 -11.16 24.71
CA VAL A 66 -1.11 -10.97 25.17
C VAL A 66 -1.08 -10.50 26.65
N ASN A 67 -2.00 -10.98 27.48
CA ASN A 67 -2.20 -10.51 28.87
C ASN A 67 -1.94 -11.56 29.96
N ASN A 68 -1.41 -12.74 29.62
CA ASN A 68 -0.94 -13.71 30.62
C ASN A 68 0.53 -14.01 30.29
N GLU A 69 1.51 -13.22 30.72
CA GLU A 69 2.33 -13.60 31.89
C GLU A 69 3.29 -12.49 32.38
N THR A 70 3.04 -11.21 32.11
CA THR A 70 3.81 -10.14 32.78
C THR A 70 2.89 -9.00 33.21
N ASN A 71 2.59 -8.97 34.51
CA ASN A 71 1.97 -7.83 35.18
C ASN A 71 2.91 -6.62 35.13
N GLN A 72 2.87 -5.85 34.05
CA GLN A 72 3.13 -4.41 34.02
C GLN A 72 2.82 -3.86 32.62
N THR A 73 1.89 -2.91 32.59
CA THR A 73 1.42 -2.13 31.43
C THR A 73 0.52 -2.87 30.43
N LEU A 74 -0.79 -2.72 30.62
CA LEU A 74 -1.72 -2.34 29.55
C LEU A 74 -1.15 -1.09 28.86
N LYS A 75 -0.10 -1.25 28.06
CA LYS A 75 0.36 -0.19 27.17
C LYS A 75 -0.54 -0.26 25.97
N CYS A 76 -1.36 0.78 25.79
CA CYS A 76 -1.61 1.28 24.45
C CYS A 76 -0.26 1.24 23.72
N LEU A 77 -0.09 0.33 22.76
CA LEU A 77 1.15 0.24 21.99
C LEU A 77 1.43 1.65 21.47
N GLU A 78 2.65 2.16 21.69
CA GLU A 78 3.01 3.49 21.20
C GLU A 78 2.88 3.48 19.68
N SER A 79 2.43 4.58 19.06
CA SER A 79 2.16 4.63 17.61
C SER A 79 3.31 4.09 16.77
N PHE A 80 4.55 4.26 17.25
CA PHE A 80 5.76 3.72 16.64
C PHE A 80 5.79 2.18 16.55
N ASP A 81 5.41 1.48 17.63
CA ASP A 81 5.41 0.02 17.68
C ASP A 81 4.35 -0.57 16.73
N LEU A 82 3.18 0.06 16.63
CA LEU A 82 2.17 -0.33 15.64
C LEU A 82 2.64 -0.10 14.21
N VAL A 83 3.25 1.04 13.94
CA VAL A 83 3.79 1.36 12.62
C VAL A 83 4.80 0.30 12.20
N ASN A 84 5.71 -0.10 13.09
CA ASN A 84 6.67 -1.18 12.80
C ASN A 84 5.94 -2.51 12.56
N SER A 85 4.96 -2.86 13.39
CA SER A 85 4.15 -4.07 13.20
C SER A 85 3.41 -4.12 11.85
N ILE A 86 2.98 -2.97 11.32
CA ILE A 86 2.37 -2.88 9.99
C ILE A 86 3.43 -3.07 8.90
N TYR A 87 4.59 -2.44 9.04
CA TYR A 87 5.70 -2.53 8.07
C TYR A 87 6.34 -3.91 7.98
N ASP A 88 6.34 -4.64 9.10
CA ASP A 88 6.86 -6.00 9.20
C ASP A 88 5.81 -7.06 8.80
N ASP A 89 4.61 -6.64 8.37
CA ASP A 89 3.47 -7.51 8.03
C ASP A 89 3.10 -8.52 9.16
N ALA A 90 3.50 -8.24 10.41
CA ALA A 90 3.30 -9.13 11.55
C ALA A 90 1.89 -9.02 12.16
N GLY A 91 1.23 -7.89 11.96
CA GLY A 91 -0.09 -7.59 12.52
C GLY A 91 -1.21 -7.62 11.49
N LEU A 92 -2.40 -8.08 11.91
CA LEU A 92 -3.59 -7.99 11.07
C LEU A 92 -4.06 -6.53 11.03
N HIS A 93 -3.96 -5.93 9.85
CA HIS A 93 -4.38 -4.56 9.62
C HIS A 93 -5.32 -4.45 8.42
N ARG A 94 -6.10 -3.38 8.38
CA ARG A 94 -7.02 -3.07 7.28
C ARG A 94 -6.92 -1.62 6.89
N LEU A 95 -6.85 -1.43 5.58
CA LEU A 95 -6.73 -0.13 4.96
C LEU A 95 -8.09 0.24 4.38
N ILE A 96 -8.69 1.31 4.91
CA ILE A 96 -10.03 1.75 4.55
C ILE A 96 -10.00 3.23 4.21
N VAL A 97 -10.58 3.57 3.07
CA VAL A 97 -10.86 4.96 2.70
C VAL A 97 -12.36 5.20 2.82
N LYS A 98 -12.73 6.23 3.57
CA LYS A 98 -14.13 6.65 3.68
C LYS A 98 -14.42 7.68 2.57
N PRO A 99 -15.27 7.38 1.58
CA PRO A 99 -15.63 8.38 0.58
C PRO A 99 -16.38 9.55 1.25
N SER A 100 -16.28 10.74 0.66
CA SER A 100 -17.06 11.89 1.13
C SER A 100 -18.54 11.79 0.73
N ASP A 101 -18.83 11.15 -0.41
CA ASP A 101 -20.15 11.16 -1.05
C ASP A 101 -20.89 9.80 -0.95
N GLU A 102 -20.17 8.70 -0.80
CA GLU A 102 -20.75 7.35 -0.74
C GLU A 102 -20.57 6.71 0.65
N ASN A 103 -21.60 6.01 1.11
CA ASN A 103 -21.58 5.31 2.41
C ASN A 103 -20.79 3.99 2.37
N ILE A 104 -20.32 3.57 1.19
CA ILE A 104 -19.59 2.31 1.01
C ILE A 104 -18.09 2.57 1.19
N PRO A 105 -17.45 2.02 2.23
CA PRO A 105 -16.02 2.17 2.44
C PRO A 105 -15.22 1.49 1.31
N ILE A 106 -14.14 2.15 0.88
CA ILE A 106 -13.21 1.56 -0.08
C ILE A 106 -12.15 0.77 0.69
N TYR A 107 -12.12 -0.54 0.46
CA TYR A 107 -11.14 -1.45 1.00
C TYR A 107 -9.89 -1.49 0.11
N VAL A 108 -8.71 -1.51 0.74
CA VAL A 108 -7.42 -1.63 0.06
C VAL A 108 -6.61 -2.74 0.70
N ASP A 109 -5.97 -3.55 -0.13
CA ASP A 109 -5.06 -4.62 0.26
C ASP A 109 -3.77 -4.50 -0.56
N LEU A 110 -2.68 -4.11 0.08
CA LEU A 110 -1.38 -3.99 -0.59
C LEU A 110 -0.65 -5.33 -0.73
N ASN A 111 -0.99 -6.34 0.06
CA ASN A 111 -0.34 -7.65 0.04
C ASN A 111 -0.86 -8.51 -1.12
N ASN A 112 -2.12 -8.30 -1.50
CA ASN A 112 -2.73 -8.89 -2.69
C ASN A 112 -2.92 -7.89 -3.85
N TRP A 113 -2.53 -6.62 -3.66
CA TRP A 113 -2.68 -5.51 -4.60
C TRP A 113 -4.11 -5.39 -5.17
N MET A 114 -5.05 -5.27 -4.24
CA MET A 114 -6.47 -5.20 -4.53
C MET A 114 -7.08 -3.94 -3.93
N CYS A 115 -8.05 -3.36 -4.63
CA CYS A 115 -8.83 -2.25 -4.12
C CYS A 115 -10.29 -2.39 -4.57
N SER A 116 -11.24 -2.14 -3.67
CA SER A 116 -12.67 -2.23 -3.99
C SER A 116 -13.22 -1.02 -4.74
N CYS A 117 -12.39 -0.03 -5.10
CA CYS A 117 -12.86 1.13 -5.84
C CYS A 117 -13.26 0.78 -7.29
N HIS A 118 -14.19 1.55 -7.85
CA HIS A 118 -14.66 1.41 -9.22
C HIS A 118 -13.51 1.45 -10.24
N GLU A 119 -12.57 2.40 -10.11
CA GLU A 119 -11.45 2.52 -11.06
C GLU A 119 -10.56 1.26 -11.11
N TYR A 120 -10.29 0.63 -9.96
CA TYR A 120 -9.54 -0.62 -9.93
C TYR A 120 -10.31 -1.73 -10.66
N THR A 121 -11.61 -1.81 -10.41
CA THR A 121 -12.51 -2.80 -11.04
C THR A 121 -12.55 -2.62 -12.55
N ASP A 122 -12.66 -1.38 -13.05
CA ASP A 122 -12.65 -1.07 -14.47
C ASP A 122 -11.32 -1.43 -15.14
N LEU A 123 -10.19 -1.12 -14.49
CA LEU A 123 -8.86 -1.50 -14.98
C LEU A 123 -8.72 -3.02 -15.03
N MET A 124 -9.11 -3.71 -13.97
CA MET A 124 -9.05 -5.16 -13.87
C MET A 124 -9.91 -5.82 -14.95
N LEU A 125 -11.14 -5.32 -15.17
CA LEU A 125 -12.03 -5.78 -16.22
C LEU A 125 -11.44 -5.54 -17.62
N GLY A 126 -10.82 -4.38 -17.84
CA GLY A 126 -10.07 -4.09 -19.06
C GLY A 126 -8.98 -5.13 -19.31
N GLN A 127 -8.18 -5.45 -18.30
CA GLN A 127 -7.13 -6.47 -18.41
C GLN A 127 -7.71 -7.87 -18.67
N LEU A 128 -8.79 -8.26 -17.99
CA LEU A 128 -9.49 -9.52 -18.22
C LEU A 128 -9.98 -9.64 -19.68
N ASN A 129 -10.56 -8.58 -20.23
CA ASN A 129 -11.05 -8.56 -21.61
C ASN A 129 -9.93 -8.67 -22.65
N HIS A 130 -8.73 -8.15 -22.34
CA HIS A 130 -7.56 -8.26 -23.22
C HIS A 130 -6.89 -9.64 -23.17
N VAL A 131 -7.17 -10.46 -22.16
CA VAL A 131 -6.63 -11.83 -22.06
C VAL A 131 -7.47 -12.76 -22.93
N HIS A 132 -7.18 -12.79 -24.24
CA HIS A 132 -7.91 -13.64 -25.18
C HIS A 132 -7.53 -15.13 -25.12
N SER A 133 -6.38 -15.51 -24.52
CA SER A 133 -5.93 -16.92 -24.52
C SER A 133 -4.91 -17.31 -23.44
N GLY A 134 -4.66 -16.46 -22.43
CA GLY A 134 -3.58 -16.65 -21.44
C GLY A 134 -4.07 -16.73 -20.00
N ASN A 135 -3.17 -17.00 -19.07
CA ASN A 135 -3.43 -16.83 -17.64
C ASN A 135 -3.30 -15.32 -17.30
N LEU A 136 -4.27 -14.75 -16.59
CA LEU A 136 -4.22 -13.36 -16.12
C LEU A 136 -2.91 -13.05 -15.39
N ALA A 137 -2.44 -14.02 -14.59
CA ALA A 137 -1.20 -13.94 -13.85
C ALA A 137 0.00 -13.60 -14.76
N THR A 138 0.09 -14.20 -15.95
CA THR A 138 1.23 -13.96 -16.86
C THR A 138 1.24 -12.58 -17.50
N SER A 139 0.11 -11.86 -17.51
CA SER A 139 0.04 -10.49 -18.04
C SER A 139 0.25 -9.44 -16.96
N LEU A 140 -0.22 -9.71 -15.74
CA LEU A 140 -0.21 -8.76 -14.63
C LEU A 140 1.02 -8.88 -13.73
N LEU A 141 1.61 -10.08 -13.66
CA LEU A 141 2.71 -10.37 -12.75
C LEU A 141 4.04 -10.40 -13.49
N LYS A 142 5.05 -9.87 -12.82
CA LYS A 142 6.46 -9.97 -13.16
C LYS A 142 7.12 -10.81 -12.07
N ASP A 143 7.46 -12.04 -12.41
CA ASP A 143 8.22 -12.93 -11.54
C ASP A 143 9.72 -12.79 -11.88
N ILE A 144 10.56 -12.65 -10.84
CA ILE A 144 12.02 -12.58 -10.92
C ILE A 144 12.56 -13.78 -10.13
N ASP A 145 13.19 -14.72 -10.81
CA ASP A 145 13.76 -15.95 -10.27
C ASP A 145 15.28 -15.89 -10.07
N ASP A 146 15.95 -14.96 -10.75
CA ASP A 146 17.37 -14.69 -10.59
C ASP A 146 17.65 -13.84 -9.34
N SER A 147 18.30 -14.44 -8.34
CA SER A 147 18.66 -13.78 -7.08
C SER A 147 19.60 -12.59 -7.26
N GLN A 148 20.36 -12.54 -8.36
CA GLN A 148 21.22 -11.39 -8.66
C GLN A 148 20.43 -10.17 -9.12
N LYS A 149 19.18 -10.37 -9.57
CA LYS A 149 18.27 -9.32 -10.03
C LYS A 149 17.22 -8.95 -8.98
N PHE A 150 17.33 -9.48 -7.77
CA PHE A 150 16.42 -9.12 -6.68
C PHE A 150 16.51 -7.63 -6.36
N GLN A 151 15.34 -7.03 -6.19
CA GLN A 151 15.19 -5.61 -5.95
C GLN A 151 14.83 -5.38 -4.48
N GLU A 152 15.24 -4.23 -3.95
CA GLU A 152 14.87 -3.75 -2.61
C GLU A 152 13.52 -2.99 -2.63
N ASP A 153 12.96 -2.74 -3.82
CA ASP A 153 11.69 -2.04 -3.96
C ASP A 153 10.53 -2.89 -3.43
N ARG A 154 9.71 -2.33 -2.55
CA ARG A 154 8.50 -2.94 -2.00
C ARG A 154 7.22 -2.46 -2.69
N PHE A 155 7.32 -1.49 -3.61
CA PHE A 155 6.18 -1.00 -4.37
C PHE A 155 5.68 -2.07 -5.34
N ALA A 156 4.37 -2.31 -5.33
CA ALA A 156 3.73 -3.35 -6.13
C ALA A 156 4.30 -4.78 -5.93
N GLN A 157 5.05 -5.01 -4.84
CA GLN A 157 5.56 -6.32 -4.49
C GLN A 157 4.47 -7.18 -3.87
N LEU A 158 4.43 -8.46 -4.24
CA LEU A 158 3.54 -9.48 -3.70
C LEU A 158 4.35 -10.60 -3.05
N ASP A 159 3.74 -11.32 -2.12
CA ASP A 159 4.33 -12.56 -1.62
C ASP A 159 4.32 -13.63 -2.73
N ALA A 160 5.51 -14.12 -3.07
CA ALA A 160 5.72 -15.21 -4.01
C ALA A 160 5.49 -16.60 -3.39
N HIS A 161 5.38 -16.67 -2.05
CA HIS A 161 5.41 -17.88 -1.24
C HIS A 161 6.65 -18.75 -1.52
N SER A 162 7.74 -18.10 -1.94
CA SER A 162 9.03 -18.71 -2.24
C SER A 162 10.15 -17.72 -1.94
N LEU A 163 11.22 -18.20 -1.28
CA LEU A 163 12.42 -17.40 -1.01
C LEU A 163 13.32 -17.25 -2.24
N SER A 164 13.09 -18.06 -3.28
CA SER A 164 13.88 -18.05 -4.52
C SER A 164 13.23 -17.22 -5.63
N MET A 165 12.19 -16.45 -5.32
CA MET A 165 11.45 -15.68 -6.31
C MET A 165 10.93 -14.38 -5.70
N GLN A 166 11.05 -13.28 -6.44
CA GLN A 166 10.32 -12.06 -6.15
C GLN A 166 9.20 -11.90 -7.17
N ARG A 167 8.06 -11.38 -6.71
CA ARG A 167 6.88 -11.15 -7.55
C ARG A 167 6.44 -9.71 -7.43
N TYR A 168 6.18 -9.09 -8.57
CA TYR A 168 5.67 -7.73 -8.66
C TYR A 168 4.45 -7.67 -9.57
N ILE A 169 3.55 -6.73 -9.32
CA ILE A 169 2.52 -6.35 -10.28
C ILE A 169 3.03 -5.28 -11.22
N HIS A 170 2.63 -5.37 -12.48
CA HIS A 170 2.74 -4.28 -13.44
C HIS A 170 1.80 -3.13 -13.05
N SER A 171 2.29 -2.25 -12.17
CA SER A 171 1.56 -1.09 -11.65
C SER A 171 1.12 -0.10 -12.74
N GLU A 172 1.76 -0.11 -13.92
CA GLU A 172 1.32 0.64 -15.09
C GLU A 172 -0.06 0.19 -15.61
N LYS A 173 -0.37 -1.11 -15.45
CA LYS A 173 -1.63 -1.71 -15.93
C LYS A 173 -2.73 -1.66 -14.88
N LEU A 174 -2.37 -1.89 -13.61
CA LEU A 174 -3.32 -2.04 -12.52
C LEU A 174 -2.87 -1.22 -11.31
N ASN A 175 -3.28 0.04 -11.27
CA ASN A 175 -3.04 0.94 -10.16
C ASN A 175 -4.12 2.02 -10.11
N CYS A 176 -4.65 2.26 -8.91
CA CYS A 176 -5.64 3.28 -8.61
C CYS A 176 -5.08 4.24 -7.54
N PRO A 177 -5.70 5.41 -7.30
CA PRO A 177 -5.20 6.38 -6.34
C PRO A 177 -5.07 5.82 -4.92
N HIS A 178 -5.99 4.93 -4.51
CA HIS A 178 -5.99 4.35 -3.16
C HIS A 178 -4.80 3.41 -2.95
N LEU A 179 -4.51 2.54 -3.93
CA LEU A 179 -3.32 1.67 -3.90
C LEU A 179 -2.04 2.49 -3.87
N LEU A 180 -1.95 3.52 -4.71
CA LEU A 180 -0.79 4.40 -4.73
C LEU A 180 -0.63 5.18 -3.41
N ALA A 181 -1.71 5.74 -2.87
CA ALA A 181 -1.68 6.48 -1.61
C ALA A 181 -1.20 5.61 -0.46
N TYR A 182 -1.79 4.43 -0.26
CA TYR A 182 -1.32 3.51 0.77
C TYR A 182 0.08 2.96 0.47
N SER A 183 0.48 2.82 -0.79
CA SER A 183 1.86 2.44 -1.13
C SER A 183 2.86 3.52 -0.72
N ILE A 184 2.56 4.80 -0.96
CA ILE A 184 3.37 5.92 -0.49
C ILE A 184 3.50 5.86 1.04
N LEU A 185 2.40 5.54 1.74
CA LEU A 185 2.38 5.49 3.20
C LEU A 185 3.08 4.26 3.79
N LEU A 186 2.98 3.07 3.18
CA LEU A 186 3.36 1.79 3.82
C LEU A 186 4.51 1.05 3.13
N ARG A 187 4.73 1.26 1.83
CA ARG A 187 5.83 0.63 1.10
C ARG A 187 7.09 1.48 1.06
N SER A 188 7.04 2.71 1.56
CA SER A 188 8.19 3.64 1.63
C SER A 188 9.03 3.46 2.92
N SER A 189 9.13 4.49 3.76
CA SER A 189 9.79 4.48 5.08
C SER A 189 8.80 4.79 6.18
N THR A 190 8.98 4.21 7.39
CA THR A 190 8.10 4.43 8.54
C THR A 190 7.95 5.92 8.91
N ARG A 191 8.97 6.73 8.63
CA ARG A 191 8.95 8.19 8.77
C ARG A 191 7.80 8.84 8.00
N ILE A 192 7.50 8.34 6.78
CA ILE A 192 6.43 8.89 5.95
C ILE A 192 5.08 8.68 6.64
N LEU A 193 4.79 7.44 7.07
CA LEU A 193 3.54 7.17 7.79
C LEU A 193 3.44 8.00 9.07
N LEU A 194 4.50 8.02 9.90
CA LEU A 194 4.53 8.79 11.14
C LEU A 194 4.26 10.28 10.90
N HIS A 195 4.86 10.86 9.86
CA HIS A 195 4.63 12.25 9.49
C HIS A 195 3.15 12.56 9.23
N PHE A 196 2.46 11.71 8.46
CA PHE A 196 1.05 11.91 8.14
C PHE A 196 0.10 11.58 9.31
N LEU A 197 0.51 10.67 10.20
CA LEU A 197 -0.20 10.40 11.46
C LEU A 197 -0.10 11.61 12.42
N GLU A 198 1.09 12.19 12.59
CA GLU A 198 1.30 13.37 13.45
C GLU A 198 0.49 14.59 13.00
N ARG A 199 0.27 14.72 11.69
CA ARG A 199 -0.57 15.78 11.10
C ARG A 199 -2.06 15.50 11.16
N GLY A 200 -2.48 14.31 11.62
CA GLY A 200 -3.89 13.91 11.68
C GLY A 200 -4.53 13.70 10.30
N GLN A 201 -3.71 13.60 9.25
CA GLN A 201 -4.16 13.38 7.86
C GLN A 201 -4.51 11.90 7.62
N ILE A 202 -3.88 11.00 8.37
CA ILE A 202 -4.18 9.57 8.39
C ILE A 202 -4.58 9.19 9.82
N LEU A 203 -5.60 8.35 9.96
CA LEU A 203 -6.06 7.88 11.26
C LEU A 203 -5.69 6.42 11.48
N LEU A 204 -4.83 6.17 12.47
CA LEU A 204 -4.49 4.84 12.95
C LEU A 204 -5.37 4.48 14.14
N ILE A 205 -6.19 3.45 14.00
CA ILE A 205 -7.18 3.03 15.00
C ILE A 205 -6.90 1.61 15.45
N GLN A 206 -6.70 1.44 16.76
CA GLN A 206 -6.56 0.13 17.38
C GLN A 206 -7.93 -0.47 17.63
N ILE A 207 -8.10 -1.72 17.23
CA ILE A 207 -9.30 -2.50 17.50
C ILE A 207 -8.92 -3.65 18.41
N ASN A 208 -9.52 -3.66 19.59
CA ASN A 208 -9.27 -4.67 20.62
C ASN A 208 -10.38 -5.73 20.67
N ASN A 209 -11.52 -5.46 20.01
CA ASN A 209 -12.69 -6.32 20.01
C ASN A 209 -12.96 -6.88 18.60
N MET A 210 -13.12 -8.20 18.50
CA MET A 210 -13.49 -8.87 17.26
C MET A 210 -14.85 -8.41 16.70
N ASP A 211 -15.82 -8.03 17.53
CA ASP A 211 -17.11 -7.54 17.06
C ASP A 211 -16.96 -6.19 16.33
N GLU A 212 -16.11 -5.30 16.84
CA GLU A 212 -15.79 -4.03 16.18
C GLU A 212 -15.01 -4.28 14.89
N TRP A 213 -14.09 -5.24 14.91
CA TRP A 213 -13.38 -5.67 13.70
C TRP A 213 -14.34 -6.17 12.63
N LEU A 214 -15.30 -7.03 12.99
CA LEU A 214 -16.29 -7.57 12.06
C LEU A 214 -17.22 -6.48 11.51
N LYS A 215 -17.61 -5.50 12.34
CA LYS A 215 -18.46 -4.37 11.90
C LYS A 215 -17.86 -3.57 10.74
N LEU A 216 -16.53 -3.49 10.63
CA LEU A 216 -15.87 -2.83 9.50
C LEU A 216 -16.18 -3.48 8.14
N HIS A 217 -16.66 -4.74 8.13
CA HIS A 217 -16.88 -5.53 6.92
C HIS A 217 -18.33 -5.55 6.46
N ILE A 218 -19.27 -5.18 7.33
CA ILE A 218 -20.70 -5.40 7.12
C ILE A 218 -21.22 -4.62 5.90
N ASN A 219 -20.63 -3.45 5.62
CA ASN A 219 -21.05 -2.58 4.52
C ASN A 219 -20.10 -2.61 3.32
N VAL A 220 -19.13 -3.53 3.27
CA VAL A 220 -18.18 -3.65 2.14
C VAL A 220 -18.78 -4.46 1.00
N VAL A 221 -19.72 -5.37 1.30
CA VAL A 221 -20.40 -6.22 0.32
C VAL A 221 -21.90 -6.03 0.52
N GLU A 222 -22.55 -5.30 -0.38
CA GLU A 222 -24.02 -5.27 -0.55
C GLU A 222 -24.43 -6.14 -1.74
#